data_AF-W7QPD4-F1
#
_entry.id   AF-W7QPD4-F1
#
_cell.length_a   1.000
_cell.length_b   1.000
_cell.length_c   1.000
_cell.angle_alpha   90.00
_cell.angle_beta   90.00
_cell.angle_gamma   90.00
#
_symmetry.space_group_name_H-M   'P 1'
#
loop_
_entity.id
_entity.type
_entity.pdbx_description
1 polymer ?
#
loop_
_entity_poly.entity_id
_entity_poly.type
_entity_poly.pdbx_seq_one_letter_code
_entity_poly.pdbx_strand_id
1 'polypeptide(L)' 'MVVMPVGVEEADLEALSAFSTRPAKRLDGLKFREFFLWLSASMSRVSASASTTEQVRLPPTDSWDSI' A
#
# COMPACT_ATOMS: atom_id res chain seq x y z
N MET A 1 -12.02 3.37 8.32
CA MET A 1 -10.92 2.37 8.33
C MET A 1 -10.33 2.33 6.93
N VAL A 2 -9.02 2.53 6.79
CA VAL A 2 -8.34 2.43 5.48
C VAL A 2 -7.60 1.08 5.47
N VAL A 3 -7.94 0.22 4.53
CA VAL A 3 -7.30 -1.09 4.33
C VAL A 3 -6.55 -1.05 3.00
N MET A 4 -5.29 -1.47 3.00
CA MET A 4 -4.49 -1.64 1.80
C MET A 4 -3.91 -3.05 1.78
N PRO A 5 -4.47 -3.96 0.97
CA PRO A 5 -3.97 -5.32 0.87
C PRO A 5 -2.63 -5.32 0.11
N VAL A 6 -1.62 -5.99 0.68
CA VAL A 6 -0.30 -6.16 0.06
C VAL A 6 0.05 -7.65 0.07
N GLY A 7 0.20 -8.24 -1.12
CA GLY A 7 0.62 -9.61 -1.32
C GLY A 7 2.13 -9.71 -1.54
N VAL A 8 2.75 -10.79 -1.07
CA VAL A 8 4.19 -11.07 -1.26
C VAL A 8 4.32 -12.36 -2.08
N GLU A 9 5.23 -12.39 -3.05
CA GLU A 9 5.47 -13.55 -3.93
C GLU A 9 4.19 -14.08 -4.59
N GLU A 10 3.79 -15.33 -4.34
CA GLU A 10 2.60 -15.98 -4.88
C GLU A 10 1.33 -15.75 -4.04
N ALA A 11 1.25 -14.59 -3.36
CA ALA A 11 0.05 -14.22 -2.64
C ALA A 11 -1.15 -14.04 -3.59
N ASP A 12 -2.31 -14.52 -3.15
CA ASP A 12 -3.58 -14.40 -3.87
C ASP A 12 -4.10 -12.96 -3.81
N LEU A 13 -3.84 -12.19 -4.87
CA LEU A 13 -4.29 -10.81 -4.99
C LEU A 13 -5.80 -10.68 -5.17
N GLU A 14 -6.49 -11.71 -5.67
CA GLU A 14 -7.94 -11.71 -5.82
C GLU A 14 -8.62 -11.81 -4.46
N ALA A 15 -8.17 -12.75 -3.63
CA ALA A 15 -8.61 -12.88 -2.25
C ALA A 15 -8.29 -11.61 -1.44
N LEU A 16 -7.10 -11.04 -1.63
CA LEU A 16 -6.68 -9.81 -0.96
C LEU A 16 -7.51 -8.59 -1.38
N SER A 17 -7.87 -8.50 -2.67
CA SER A 17 -8.71 -7.42 -3.19
C SER A 17 -10.13 -7.45 -2.62
N ALA A 18 -10.62 -8.60 -2.14
CA ALA A 18 -11.92 -8.68 -1.47
C ALA A 18 -11.98 -7.89 -0.14
N PHE A 19 -10.83 -7.60 0.49
CA PHE A 19 -10.77 -6.87 1.77
C PHE A 19 -10.80 -5.35 1.63
N SER A 20 -10.69 -4.80 0.42
CA SER A 20 -10.64 -3.35 0.23
C SER A 20 -11.24 -2.89 -1.10
N THR A 21 -11.73 -1.66 -1.17
CA THR A 21 -12.18 -1.04 -2.43
C THR A 21 -11.04 -0.71 -3.40
N ARG A 22 -9.78 -0.85 -2.95
CA ARG A 22 -8.58 -0.65 -3.77
C ARG A 22 -8.01 -2.00 -4.18
N PRO A 23 -7.43 -2.12 -5.39
CA PRO A 23 -6.77 -3.35 -5.81
C PRO A 23 -5.63 -3.70 -4.86
N ALA A 24 -5.47 -4.99 -4.57
CA ALA A 24 -4.32 -5.49 -3.84
C ALA A 24 -3.03 -5.20 -4.61
N LYS A 25 -1.99 -4.77 -3.91
CA LYS A 25 -0.66 -4.54 -4.49
C LYS A 25 0.24 -5.73 -4.27
N ARG A 26 1.15 -5.99 -5.20
CA ARG A 26 2.14 -7.06 -5.07
C ARG A 26 3.50 -6.46 -4.74
N LEU A 27 4.09 -6.91 -3.64
CA LEU A 27 5.47 -6.63 -3.33
C LEU A 27 6.37 -7.36 -4.34
N ASP A 28 7.19 -6.59 -5.05
CA ASP A 28 8.13 -7.12 -6.03
C ASP A 28 9.30 -7.81 -5.32
N GLY A 29 9.21 -9.14 -5.19
CA GLY A 29 10.21 -9.97 -4.50
C GLY A 29 10.43 -9.57 -3.04
N LEU A 30 11.69 -9.38 -2.65
CA LEU A 30 12.11 -9.05 -1.28
C LEU A 30 12.33 -7.54 -1.06
N LYS A 31 11.64 -6.67 -1.81
CA LYS A 31 11.71 -5.20 -1.64
C LYS A 31 11.02 -4.68 -0.36
N PHE A 32 11.15 -5.43 0.73
CA PHE A 32 10.65 -5.08 2.05
C PHE A 32 11.22 -3.76 2.53
N ARG A 33 12.50 -3.48 2.26
CA ARG A 33 13.15 -2.24 2.69
C ARG A 33 12.47 -1.02 2.08
N GLU A 34 12.31 -1.02 0.77
CA GLU A 34 11.65 0.04 0.00
C GLU A 34 10.18 0.15 0.39
N PHE A 35 9.51 -0.99 0.62
CA PHE A 35 8.15 -1.03 1.12
C PHE A 35 8.01 -0.39 2.51
N PHE A 36 8.87 -0.72 3.48
CA PHE A 36 8.82 -0.14 4.82
C PHE A 36 9.20 1.35 4.83
N LEU A 37 10.15 1.76 3.98
CA LEU A 37 10.47 3.17 3.77
C LEU A 37 9.25 3.93 3.21
N TRP A 38 8.58 3.35 2.22
CA TRP A 38 7.35 3.93 1.67
C TRP A 38 6.19 3.92 2.69
N LEU A 39 6.03 2.85 3.47
CA LEU A 39 4.96 2.70 4.46
C LEU A 39 5.10 3.72 5.59
N SER A 40 6.31 3.93 6.11
CA SER A 40 6.58 4.94 7.13
C SER A 40 6.26 6.36 6.63
N ALA A 41 6.66 6.68 5.39
CA ALA A 41 6.34 7.95 4.74
C ALA A 41 4.83 8.10 4.49
N SER A 42 4.16 7.02 4.10
CA SER A 42 2.72 6.96 3.84
C SER A 42 1.90 7.14 5.12
N MET A 43 2.22 6.41 6.19
CA MET A 43 1.56 6.53 7.49
C MET A 43 1.72 7.92 8.08
N SER A 44 2.89 8.54 7.92
CA SER A 44 3.11 9.92 8.36
C SER A 44 2.15 10.90 7.67
N ARG A 45 1.90 10.71 6.36
CA ARG A 45 0.94 11.53 5.59
C ARG A 45 -0.51 11.23 5.96
N VAL A 46 -0.87 9.95 6.12
CA VAL A 46 -2.23 9.55 6.52
C VAL A 46 -2.55 10.05 7.94
N SER A 47 -1.59 9.99 8.87
CA SER A 47 -1.74 10.53 10.23
C SER A 47 -1.86 12.04 10.25
N ALA A 48 -1.16 12.75 9.36
CA ALA A 48 -1.29 14.20 9.20
C ALA A 48 -2.63 14.59 8.55
N SER A 49 -3.14 13.78 7.62
CA SER A 49 -4.42 13.98 6.92
C SER A 49 -5.62 13.33 7.61
N ALA A 50 -5.68 13.34 8.95
CA ALA A 50 -6.85 12.89 9.70
C ALA A 50 -8.15 13.67 9.38
N SER A 51 -8.10 14.68 8.50
CA SER A 51 -9.23 15.32 7.85
C SER A 51 -9.82 14.42 6.74
N THR A 52 -10.92 13.76 7.09
CA THR A 52 -11.82 12.82 6.39
C THR A 52 -12.14 13.04 4.89
N THR A 53 -11.61 14.05 4.19
CA THR A 53 -12.04 14.36 2.81
C THR A 53 -10.91 14.50 1.78
N GLU A 54 -9.65 14.53 2.19
CA GLU A 54 -8.55 14.65 1.23
C GLU A 54 -8.12 13.27 0.75
N GLN A 55 -8.16 13.06 -0.56
CA GLN A 55 -7.48 11.94 -1.20
C GLN A 55 -5.99 12.06 -0.85
N VAL A 56 -5.57 11.38 0.22
CA VAL A 56 -4.17 11.37 0.66
C VAL A 56 -3.36 10.84 -0.51
N ARG A 57 -2.64 11.74 -1.19
CA ARG A 57 -1.69 11.39 -2.24
C ARG A 57 -0.52 10.69 -1.58
N LEU A 58 -0.63 9.37 -1.53
CA LEU A 58 0.45 8.51 -1.10
C LEU A 58 1.64 8.70 -2.05
N PRO A 59 2.88 8.57 -1.56
CA PRO A 59 4.05 8.56 -2.42
C PRO A 59 3.90 7.48 -3.52
N PRO A 60 4.54 7.66 -4.68
CA PRO A 60 4.53 6.65 -5.74
C PRO A 60 5.03 5.31 -5.19
N THR A 61 4.37 4.22 -5.58
CA THR A 61 4.70 2.85 -5.14
C THR A 61 5.71 2.16 -6.06
N ASP A 62 6.15 2.86 -7.12
CA ASP A 62 7.02 2.34 -8.19
C ASP A 62 8.36 1.75 -7.68
N SER A 63 8.77 2.09 -6.45
CA SER A 63 10.00 1.60 -5.83
C SER A 63 9.91 0.15 -5.32
N TRP A 64 8.73 -0.35 -4.99
CA TRP A 64 8.53 -1.69 -4.40
C TRP A 64 7.39 -2.50 -5.01
N ASP A 65 6.49 -1.85 -5.74
CA ASP A 65 5.33 -2.48 -6.39
C ASP A 65 5.75 -3.19 -7.67
N SER A 66 5.27 -4.42 -7.85
CA SER A 66 5.46 -5.22 -9.05
C SER A 66 4.27 -4.95 -9.98
N ILE A 67 4.29 -3.82 -10.68
CA ILE A 67 3.24 -3.41 -11.65
C ILE A 67 3.05 -4.50 -12.70
#